data_AF-A0A4D6Y5B6-F1
#
_entry.id   AF-A0A4D6Y5B6-F1
#
_cell.length_a   1.000
_cell.length_b   1.000
_cell.length_c   1.000
_cell.angle_alpha   90.00
_cell.angle_beta   90.00
_cell.angle_gamma   90.00
#
_symmetry.space_group_name_H-M   'P 1'
#
loop_
_entity.id
_entity.type
_entity.pdbx_description
1 polymer ?
#
loop_
_entity_poly.entity_id
_entity_poly.type
_entity_poly.pdbx_seq_one_letter_code
_entity_poly.pdbx_strand_id
1 'polypeptide(L)'
;MLMLIKSKIQIFGRFLSNMIMPNISIFIVWGIMSALFTSSGWQPNKIIDQKLISAIIFYLLPLLVGYTGGKLIGSERGGLVGIIATMGVITSTSIPMLLGAMIVGPLGGWSIKYFDKKINHKITNGFEMLVNNFSISAIGILWSIISFYTIGPTIEWISNALGFLVNSAVNHNLLPILAIIIEPAKIFFLNNIINHGVFSILGIQDISQKNSSIFFLIESNPGPGLGVLMAWFYFGKGELSKSSGAASIIHFFGGVHEIYFPYVLNKPKLIFSLILGSMTGISLLTFLHGGLFSAASPGSILSVIAMTPKECYLANGIAVFFSFLVSFIISSILLKCNINSSFINNENVIINPKNGLNLLKLNRNNCNFNSINFDNIQKIVVACDAGMGSSAMGSSMLQKKIKKANLMHVSVSNMAIDLLSKDIDLVITHQDLTNRAKIYAPNSQHISLKNFISHDFYDNLVKCLKKNKICKKDHKINLIDDQKEKKLTKRFEFRKENIFLNQHANNKEEAIRFIGNNLVKQGYVKSNYVDSMLEREKITSTWLGESIALPHGTIEAKNDILKTGVIFCQFPKGVLFGENIDDIAYLVIGVAAKNNEHITLVSSITNALDDRKIIKKLSQTSSVQEVLSLLSAK
;
A
#
# COMPACT_ATOMS: atom_id res chain seq x y z
N MET A 1 -6.07 -20.52 18.04
CA MET A 1 -5.29 -21.27 17.03
C MET A 1 -5.59 -20.81 15.60
N LEU A 2 -6.84 -20.84 15.11
CA LEU A 2 -7.22 -20.39 13.75
C LEU A 2 -6.84 -18.93 13.43
N MET A 3 -6.99 -17.98 14.37
CA MET A 3 -6.57 -16.57 14.14
C MET A 3 -5.06 -16.40 13.97
N LEU A 4 -4.24 -17.17 14.70
CA LEU A 4 -2.78 -17.14 14.58
C LEU A 4 -2.31 -17.75 13.25
N ILE A 5 -2.95 -18.84 12.81
CA ILE A 5 -2.68 -19.46 11.51
C ILE A 5 -3.07 -18.49 10.38
N LYS A 6 -4.25 -17.86 10.47
CA LYS A 6 -4.70 -16.83 9.51
C LYS A 6 -3.69 -15.68 9.40
N SER A 7 -3.22 -15.16 10.54
CA SER A 7 -2.23 -14.08 10.56
C SER A 7 -0.90 -14.49 9.91
N LYS A 8 -0.39 -15.69 10.19
CA LYS A 8 0.85 -16.20 9.56
C LYS A 8 0.70 -16.39 8.05
N ILE A 9 -0.41 -16.95 7.59
CA ILE A 9 -0.70 -17.12 6.15
C ILE A 9 -0.78 -15.76 5.45
N GLN A 10 -1.41 -14.77 6.09
CA GLN A 10 -1.48 -13.40 5.56
C GLN A 10 -0.10 -12.74 5.47
N ILE A 11 0.74 -12.89 6.51
CA ILE A 11 2.10 -12.34 6.51
C ILE A 11 2.92 -13.00 5.39
N PHE A 12 2.86 -14.33 5.28
CA PHE A 12 3.58 -15.07 4.25
C PHE A 12 3.10 -14.70 2.84
N GLY A 13 1.79 -14.65 2.61
CA GLY A 13 1.24 -14.26 1.32
C GLY A 13 1.59 -12.83 0.94
N ARG A 14 1.59 -11.88 1.89
CA ARG A 14 2.05 -10.51 1.64
C ARG A 14 3.52 -10.46 1.26
N PHE A 15 4.35 -11.27 1.92
CA PHE A 15 5.75 -11.38 1.56
C PHE A 15 5.91 -11.81 0.09
N LEU A 16 5.19 -12.85 -0.34
CA LEU A 16 5.19 -13.30 -1.74
C LEU A 16 4.66 -12.23 -2.70
N SER A 17 3.53 -11.59 -2.38
CA SER A 17 2.97 -10.52 -3.22
C SER A 17 3.94 -9.35 -3.36
N ASN A 18 4.66 -8.97 -2.30
CA ASN A 18 5.63 -7.87 -2.31
C ASN A 18 6.88 -8.17 -3.16
N MET A 19 7.14 -9.44 -3.50
CA MET A 19 8.20 -9.79 -4.45
C MET A 19 7.78 -9.50 -5.91
N ILE A 20 6.49 -9.55 -6.20
CA ILE A 20 5.95 -9.47 -7.56
C ILE A 20 5.37 -8.08 -7.85
N MET A 21 4.61 -7.50 -6.93
CA MET A 21 3.88 -6.23 -7.15
C MET A 21 4.75 -5.05 -7.58
N PRO A 22 5.96 -4.81 -7.00
CA PRO A 22 6.84 -3.73 -7.46
C PRO A 22 7.26 -3.87 -8.93
N ASN A 23 7.21 -5.09 -9.47
CA ASN A 23 7.63 -5.42 -10.83
C ASN A 23 6.43 -5.62 -11.79
N ILE A 24 5.20 -5.36 -11.36
CA ILE A 24 3.98 -5.72 -12.12
C ILE A 24 3.92 -5.10 -13.52
N SER A 25 4.51 -3.91 -13.69
CA SER A 25 4.64 -3.24 -15.00
C SER A 25 5.39 -4.09 -16.01
N ILE A 26 6.42 -4.82 -15.59
CA ILE A 26 7.24 -5.66 -16.47
C ILE A 26 6.47 -6.93 -16.85
N PHE A 27 5.69 -7.50 -15.93
CA PHE A 27 4.75 -8.59 -16.24
C PHE A 27 3.68 -8.15 -17.24
N ILE A 28 3.19 -6.91 -17.14
CA ILE A 28 2.23 -6.33 -18.10
C ILE A 28 2.89 -6.14 -19.47
N VAL A 29 4.10 -5.59 -19.54
CA VAL A 29 4.86 -5.45 -20.79
C VAL A 29 5.03 -6.81 -21.47
N TRP A 30 5.47 -7.81 -20.71
CA TRP A 30 5.58 -9.18 -21.18
C TRP A 30 4.24 -9.73 -21.71
N GLY A 31 3.15 -9.52 -20.98
CA GLY A 31 1.81 -9.97 -21.38
C GLY A 31 1.33 -9.33 -22.67
N ILE A 32 1.50 -8.01 -22.82
CA ILE A 32 1.16 -7.27 -24.05
C ILE A 32 2.01 -7.77 -25.22
N MET A 33 3.31 -7.92 -25.03
CA MET A 33 4.19 -8.45 -26.07
C MET A 33 3.79 -9.86 -26.49
N SER A 34 3.43 -10.70 -25.52
CA SER A 34 2.94 -12.06 -25.78
C SER A 34 1.63 -12.04 -26.56
N ALA A 35 0.68 -11.18 -26.18
CA ALA A 35 -0.58 -11.01 -26.89
C ALA A 35 -0.38 -10.49 -28.33
N LEU A 36 0.62 -9.65 -28.57
CA LEU A 36 0.89 -9.12 -29.91
C LEU A 36 1.68 -10.08 -30.78
N PHE A 37 2.83 -10.59 -30.31
CA PHE A 37 3.85 -11.14 -31.19
C PHE A 37 4.01 -12.66 -31.14
N THR A 38 3.33 -13.37 -30.22
CA THR A 38 3.35 -14.84 -30.22
C THR A 38 2.64 -15.41 -31.43
N SER A 39 2.83 -16.72 -31.69
CA SER A 39 2.16 -17.43 -32.79
C SER A 39 0.64 -17.25 -32.82
N SER A 40 -0.01 -17.25 -31.65
CA SER A 40 -1.44 -17.02 -31.44
C SER A 40 -1.81 -15.53 -31.25
N GLY A 41 -0.83 -14.63 -31.37
CA GLY A 41 -0.96 -13.21 -31.13
C GLY A 41 -1.63 -12.43 -32.27
N TRP A 42 -1.82 -11.14 -32.03
CA TRP A 42 -2.47 -10.23 -32.98
C TRP A 42 -1.64 -9.99 -34.24
N GLN A 43 -0.33 -9.82 -34.07
CA GLN A 43 0.68 -9.61 -35.10
C GLN A 43 1.89 -10.54 -34.88
N PRO A 44 1.76 -11.83 -35.20
CA PRO A 44 2.79 -12.84 -34.91
C PRO A 44 4.16 -12.50 -35.51
N ASN A 45 5.22 -12.61 -34.71
CA ASN A 45 6.60 -12.45 -35.16
C ASN A 45 7.52 -13.46 -34.46
N LYS A 46 7.97 -14.48 -35.21
CA LYS A 46 8.79 -15.57 -34.68
C LYS A 46 10.08 -15.11 -34.02
N ILE A 47 10.72 -14.05 -34.53
CA ILE A 47 11.98 -13.55 -33.98
C ILE A 47 11.74 -12.89 -32.62
N ILE A 48 10.69 -12.06 -32.52
CA ILE A 48 10.33 -11.39 -31.26
C ILE A 48 9.89 -12.43 -30.22
N ASP A 49 9.09 -13.41 -30.62
CA ASP A 49 8.61 -14.50 -29.77
C ASP A 49 9.77 -15.36 -29.20
N GLN A 50 10.57 -15.95 -30.09
CA GLN A 50 11.62 -16.89 -29.71
C GLN A 50 12.84 -16.25 -29.04
N LYS A 51 13.16 -14.99 -29.37
CA LYS A 51 14.35 -14.33 -28.80
C LYS A 51 14.00 -13.40 -27.66
N LEU A 52 13.06 -12.47 -27.87
CA LEU A 52 12.83 -11.37 -26.93
C LEU A 52 11.84 -11.77 -25.83
N ILE A 53 10.67 -12.28 -26.20
CA ILE A 53 9.63 -12.69 -25.24
C ILE A 53 10.14 -13.85 -24.38
N SER A 54 10.76 -14.85 -25.02
CA SER A 54 11.39 -15.96 -24.31
C SER A 54 12.46 -15.48 -23.31
N ALA A 55 13.32 -14.53 -23.68
CA ALA A 55 14.33 -14.00 -22.76
C ALA A 55 13.71 -13.25 -21.56
N ILE A 56 12.58 -12.57 -21.76
CA ILE A 56 11.88 -11.88 -20.66
C ILE A 56 11.37 -12.91 -19.62
N ILE A 57 10.76 -14.00 -20.08
CA ILE A 57 10.22 -15.04 -19.18
C ILE A 57 11.35 -15.80 -18.47
N PHE A 58 12.40 -16.19 -19.20
CA PHE A 58 13.46 -17.05 -18.67
C PHE A 58 14.48 -16.31 -17.81
N TYR A 59 14.79 -15.05 -18.13
CA TYR A 59 15.82 -14.29 -17.44
C TYR A 59 15.25 -13.11 -16.68
N LEU A 60 14.58 -12.18 -17.37
CA LEU A 60 14.23 -10.89 -16.76
C LEU A 60 13.28 -11.05 -15.55
N LEU A 61 12.18 -11.80 -15.71
CA LEU A 61 11.19 -11.94 -14.64
C LEU A 61 11.75 -12.68 -13.41
N PRO A 62 12.40 -13.85 -13.53
CA PRO A 62 13.01 -14.51 -12.38
C PRO A 62 14.08 -13.66 -11.70
N LEU A 63 14.99 -13.02 -12.44
CA LEU A 63 16.05 -12.19 -11.85
C LEU A 63 15.50 -11.03 -11.04
N LEU A 64 14.45 -10.36 -11.53
CA LEU A 64 13.77 -9.28 -10.80
C LEU A 64 13.11 -9.77 -9.52
N VAL A 65 12.45 -10.93 -9.56
CA VAL A 65 11.81 -11.53 -8.39
C VAL A 65 12.87 -11.98 -7.37
N GLY A 66 13.99 -12.52 -7.83
CA GLY A 66 15.13 -12.87 -6.99
C GLY A 66 15.75 -11.65 -6.31
N TYR A 67 15.91 -10.55 -7.06
CA TYR A 67 16.37 -9.27 -6.53
C TYR A 67 15.41 -8.71 -5.47
N THR A 68 14.12 -8.60 -5.77
CA THR A 68 13.15 -8.05 -4.81
C THR A 68 13.04 -8.92 -3.57
N GLY A 69 13.03 -10.25 -3.73
CA GLY A 69 13.05 -11.20 -2.61
C GLY A 69 14.27 -11.05 -1.71
N GLY A 70 15.46 -10.96 -2.30
CA GLY A 70 16.69 -10.72 -1.56
C GLY A 70 16.69 -9.35 -0.87
N LYS A 71 16.19 -8.32 -1.56
CA LYS A 71 16.11 -6.94 -1.06
C LYS A 71 15.16 -6.78 0.12
N LEU A 72 14.03 -7.49 0.11
CA LEU A 72 13.08 -7.49 1.24
C LEU A 72 13.71 -8.00 2.54
N ILE A 73 14.73 -8.85 2.47
CA ILE A 73 15.40 -9.39 3.66
C ILE A 73 16.70 -8.65 3.98
N GLY A 74 17.59 -8.52 3.01
CA GLY A 74 18.96 -8.02 3.17
C GLY A 74 19.25 -6.66 2.52
N SER A 75 18.21 -5.86 2.23
CA SER A 75 18.34 -4.56 1.55
C SER A 75 19.07 -4.68 0.20
N GLU A 76 19.69 -3.61 -0.32
CA GLU A 76 20.36 -3.62 -1.63
C GLU A 76 21.34 -4.80 -1.82
N ARG A 77 22.14 -5.10 -0.80
CA ARG A 77 23.12 -6.20 -0.84
C ARG A 77 22.43 -7.55 -0.93
N GLY A 78 21.33 -7.73 -0.20
CA GLY A 78 20.48 -8.90 -0.31
C GLY A 78 19.90 -9.07 -1.69
N GLY A 79 19.49 -7.98 -2.34
CA GLY A 79 19.02 -8.01 -3.72
C GLY A 79 20.09 -8.49 -4.69
N LEU A 80 21.32 -7.98 -4.58
CA LEU A 80 22.44 -8.40 -5.44
C LEU A 80 22.77 -9.89 -5.28
N VAL A 81 22.87 -10.38 -4.04
CA VAL A 81 23.07 -11.83 -3.79
C VAL A 81 21.90 -12.65 -4.33
N GLY A 82 20.67 -12.16 -4.16
CA GLY A 82 19.47 -12.79 -4.69
C GLY A 82 19.47 -12.94 -6.21
N ILE A 83 19.91 -11.92 -6.95
CA ILE A 83 20.09 -11.99 -8.42
C ILE A 83 21.10 -13.07 -8.79
N ILE A 84 22.28 -13.08 -8.17
CA ILE A 84 23.36 -14.02 -8.49
C ILE A 84 22.93 -15.46 -8.20
N ALA A 85 22.27 -15.69 -7.06
CA ALA A 85 21.69 -16.98 -6.70
C ALA A 85 20.64 -17.43 -7.72
N THR A 86 19.76 -16.51 -8.13
CA THR A 86 18.71 -16.79 -9.11
C THR A 86 19.26 -17.17 -10.47
N MET A 87 20.37 -16.57 -10.90
CA MET A 87 21.05 -16.98 -12.14
C MET A 87 21.51 -18.45 -12.09
N GLY A 88 21.94 -18.93 -10.91
CA GLY A 88 22.26 -20.34 -10.70
C GLY A 88 21.05 -21.26 -10.90
N VAL A 89 19.87 -20.87 -10.40
CA VAL A 89 18.64 -21.64 -10.63
C VAL A 89 18.22 -21.60 -12.10
N ILE A 90 18.22 -20.43 -12.74
CA ILE A 90 17.81 -20.28 -14.16
C ILE A 90 18.66 -21.18 -15.05
N THR A 91 19.97 -21.19 -14.85
CA THR A 91 20.90 -21.96 -15.71
C THR A 91 20.86 -23.47 -15.49
N SER A 92 20.21 -23.94 -14.42
CA SER A 92 20.14 -25.36 -14.11
C SER A 92 19.01 -26.12 -14.82
N THR A 93 18.05 -25.43 -15.41
CA THR A 93 16.83 -26.05 -15.96
C THR A 93 16.34 -25.31 -17.22
N SER A 94 15.43 -25.93 -17.96
CA SER A 94 14.81 -25.34 -19.16
C SER A 94 13.40 -24.80 -18.91
N ILE A 95 12.98 -24.63 -17.66
CA ILE A 95 11.67 -24.08 -17.28
C ILE A 95 11.87 -22.70 -16.65
N PRO A 96 10.97 -21.72 -16.84
CA PRO A 96 11.06 -20.43 -16.17
C PRO A 96 11.12 -20.54 -14.63
N MET A 97 12.22 -20.08 -14.03
CA MET A 97 12.53 -20.28 -12.60
C MET A 97 11.99 -19.21 -11.65
N LEU A 98 10.72 -18.81 -11.82
CA LEU A 98 10.05 -17.86 -10.92
C LEU A 98 9.91 -18.41 -9.49
N LEU A 99 9.43 -19.64 -9.32
CA LEU A 99 9.34 -20.28 -8.00
C LEU A 99 10.71 -20.43 -7.34
N GLY A 100 11.71 -20.80 -8.14
CA GLY A 100 13.10 -20.89 -7.69
C GLY A 100 13.63 -19.55 -7.20
N ALA A 101 13.45 -18.49 -7.99
CA ALA A 101 13.81 -17.11 -7.61
C ALA A 101 13.14 -16.67 -6.30
N MET A 102 11.86 -17.05 -6.10
CA MET A 102 11.13 -16.72 -4.88
C MET A 102 11.68 -17.38 -3.62
N ILE A 103 12.44 -18.46 -3.77
CA ILE A 103 13.07 -19.18 -2.67
C ILE A 103 14.51 -18.68 -2.48
N VAL A 104 15.30 -18.69 -3.55
CA VAL A 104 16.74 -18.39 -3.45
C VAL A 104 17.03 -16.92 -3.21
N GLY A 105 16.19 -16.01 -3.71
CA GLY A 105 16.32 -14.57 -3.47
C GLY A 105 16.32 -14.25 -1.96
N PRO A 106 15.24 -14.57 -1.24
CA PRO A 106 15.15 -14.43 0.21
C PRO A 106 16.27 -15.16 0.98
N LEU A 107 16.62 -16.39 0.60
CA LEU A 107 17.68 -17.16 1.26
C LEU A 107 19.07 -16.51 1.10
N GLY A 108 19.37 -16.00 -0.10
CA GLY A 108 20.57 -15.22 -0.38
C GLY A 108 20.60 -13.92 0.43
N GLY A 109 19.48 -13.19 0.45
CA GLY A 109 19.31 -11.98 1.24
C GLY A 109 19.46 -12.21 2.74
N TRP A 110 18.95 -13.33 3.25
CA TRP A 110 19.12 -13.74 4.65
C TRP A 110 20.59 -14.04 4.97
N SER A 111 21.28 -14.74 4.07
CA SER A 111 22.68 -15.14 4.25
C SER A 111 23.62 -13.95 4.34
N ILE A 112 23.48 -12.96 3.43
CA ILE A 112 24.30 -11.74 3.49
C ILE A 112 23.96 -10.89 4.71
N LYS A 113 22.68 -10.77 5.06
CA LYS A 113 22.26 -10.06 6.29
C LYS A 113 22.88 -10.68 7.55
N TYR A 114 22.91 -12.01 7.60
CA TYR A 114 23.53 -12.73 8.72
C TYR A 114 25.06 -12.50 8.76
N PHE A 115 25.72 -12.57 7.61
CA PHE A 115 27.15 -12.26 7.49
C PHE A 115 27.46 -10.84 7.98
N ASP A 116 26.69 -9.85 7.51
CA ASP A 116 26.84 -8.44 7.88
C ASP A 116 26.71 -8.24 9.40
N LYS A 117 25.71 -8.88 10.00
CA LYS A 117 25.52 -8.84 11.46
C LYS A 117 26.69 -9.45 12.22
N LYS A 118 27.34 -10.49 11.69
CA LYS A 118 28.46 -11.20 12.35
C LYS A 118 29.79 -10.45 12.23
N ILE A 119 29.94 -9.63 11.19
CA ILE A 119 31.16 -8.89 10.89
C ILE A 119 31.07 -7.41 11.28
N ASN A 120 29.88 -6.92 11.64
CA ASN A 120 29.70 -5.62 12.27
C ASN A 120 30.72 -5.44 13.41
N HIS A 121 31.48 -4.34 13.35
CA HIS A 121 32.56 -3.97 14.27
C HIS A 121 33.89 -4.75 14.14
N LYS A 122 34.02 -5.66 13.17
CA LYS A 122 35.30 -6.35 12.86
C LYS A 122 36.02 -5.79 11.65
N ILE A 123 35.36 -4.95 10.86
CA ILE A 123 35.94 -4.35 9.66
C ILE A 123 36.73 -3.12 10.08
N THR A 124 37.99 -3.06 9.65
CA THR A 124 38.83 -1.86 9.75
C THR A 124 38.31 -0.77 8.83
N ASN A 125 38.24 0.47 9.34
CA ASN A 125 37.82 1.64 8.56
C ASN A 125 38.59 1.73 7.24
N GLY A 126 37.90 2.03 6.14
CA GLY A 126 38.46 2.09 4.79
C GLY A 126 38.43 0.77 4.01
N PHE A 127 38.25 -0.39 4.68
CA PHE A 127 38.10 -1.70 4.01
C PHE A 127 36.63 -2.11 3.81
N GLU A 128 35.68 -1.31 4.27
CA GLU A 128 34.24 -1.61 4.23
C GLU A 128 33.74 -1.92 2.82
N MET A 129 34.08 -1.09 1.83
CA MET A 129 33.64 -1.32 0.44
C MET A 129 34.19 -2.63 -0.11
N LEU A 130 35.44 -2.97 0.24
CA LEU A 130 36.08 -4.22 -0.17
C LEU A 130 35.35 -5.41 0.46
N VAL A 131 35.17 -5.42 1.78
CA VAL A 131 34.45 -6.50 2.48
C VAL A 131 33.01 -6.60 1.98
N ASN A 132 32.33 -5.48 1.76
CA ASN A 132 30.94 -5.45 1.31
C ASN A 132 30.78 -6.06 -0.09
N ASN A 133 31.66 -5.72 -1.05
CA ASN A 133 31.59 -6.25 -2.41
C ASN A 133 32.08 -7.70 -2.53
N PHE A 134 33.17 -8.06 -1.84
CA PHE A 134 33.70 -9.42 -1.87
C PHE A 134 32.78 -10.41 -1.15
N SER A 135 32.10 -10.00 -0.08
CA SER A 135 31.13 -10.86 0.61
C SER A 135 29.88 -11.13 -0.24
N ILE A 136 29.37 -10.12 -0.96
CA ILE A 136 28.29 -10.31 -1.94
C ILE A 136 28.74 -11.31 -3.00
N SER A 137 29.95 -11.17 -3.52
CA SER A 137 30.50 -12.05 -4.56
C SER A 137 30.67 -13.48 -4.06
N ALA A 138 31.29 -13.68 -2.89
CA ALA A 138 31.56 -15.00 -2.33
C ALA A 138 30.26 -15.73 -1.94
N ILE A 139 29.34 -15.04 -1.23
CA ILE A 139 28.05 -15.61 -0.84
C ILE A 139 27.17 -15.82 -2.07
N GLY A 140 27.22 -14.91 -3.04
CA GLY A 140 26.53 -15.03 -4.32
C GLY A 140 26.98 -16.25 -5.11
N ILE A 141 28.29 -16.47 -5.27
CA ILE A 141 28.85 -17.65 -5.94
C ILE A 141 28.41 -18.93 -5.21
N LEU A 142 28.53 -18.96 -3.88
CA LEU A 142 28.11 -20.12 -3.09
C LEU A 142 26.63 -20.44 -3.34
N TRP A 143 25.75 -19.45 -3.23
CA TRP A 143 24.33 -19.65 -3.47
C TRP A 143 24.01 -19.96 -4.92
N SER A 144 24.76 -19.45 -5.90
CA SER A 144 24.59 -19.78 -7.31
C SER A 144 24.89 -21.26 -7.57
N ILE A 145 25.98 -21.78 -6.99
CA ILE A 145 26.35 -23.20 -7.11
C ILE A 145 25.32 -24.09 -6.40
N ILE A 146 24.93 -23.75 -5.17
CA ILE A 146 23.87 -24.48 -4.43
C ILE A 146 22.58 -24.48 -5.24
N SER A 147 22.20 -23.31 -5.76
CA SER A 147 21.00 -23.13 -6.56
C SER A 147 21.01 -24.00 -7.82
N PHE A 148 22.16 -24.08 -8.49
CA PHE A 148 22.32 -24.86 -9.70
C PHE A 148 22.20 -26.37 -9.47
N TYR A 149 22.90 -26.91 -8.47
CA TYR A 149 22.95 -28.36 -8.26
C TYR A 149 21.78 -28.91 -7.44
N THR A 150 21.16 -28.09 -6.59
CA THR A 150 20.14 -28.58 -5.63
C THR A 150 18.77 -27.96 -5.86
N ILE A 151 18.68 -26.63 -5.84
CA ILE A 151 17.37 -25.95 -5.77
C ILE A 151 16.67 -26.02 -7.12
N GLY A 152 17.36 -25.75 -8.22
CA GLY A 152 16.80 -25.80 -9.56
C GLY A 152 16.19 -27.15 -9.91
N PRO A 153 16.95 -28.26 -9.86
CA PRO A 153 16.42 -29.59 -10.13
C PRO A 153 15.25 -29.96 -9.20
N THR A 154 15.31 -29.55 -7.92
CA THR A 154 14.21 -29.79 -6.98
C THR A 154 12.95 -29.03 -7.39
N ILE A 155 13.08 -27.76 -7.79
CA ILE A 155 11.95 -26.94 -8.22
C ILE A 155 11.38 -27.43 -9.55
N GLU A 156 12.21 -27.85 -10.49
CA GLU A 156 11.75 -28.50 -11.72
C GLU A 156 10.96 -29.78 -11.43
N TRP A 157 11.45 -30.63 -10.53
CA TRP A 157 10.72 -31.83 -10.11
C TRP A 157 9.36 -31.47 -9.49
N ILE A 158 9.32 -30.49 -8.58
CA ILE A 158 8.08 -30.00 -7.96
C ILE A 158 7.12 -29.43 -9.01
N SER A 159 7.62 -28.62 -9.95
CA SER A 159 6.82 -28.02 -11.02
C SER A 159 6.24 -29.07 -11.96
N ASN A 160 7.01 -30.10 -12.32
CA ASN A 160 6.53 -31.20 -13.14
C ASN A 160 5.46 -32.03 -12.40
N ALA A 161 5.65 -32.30 -11.10
CA ALA A 161 4.67 -32.98 -10.27
C ALA A 161 3.37 -32.17 -10.12
N LEU A 162 3.48 -30.86 -9.90
CA LEU A 162 2.34 -29.94 -9.88
C LEU A 162 1.63 -29.91 -11.24
N GLY A 163 2.37 -29.84 -12.35
CA GLY A 163 1.83 -29.89 -13.70
C GLY A 163 1.02 -31.16 -13.95
N PHE A 164 1.52 -32.32 -13.48
CA PHE A 164 0.77 -33.58 -13.53
C PHE A 164 -0.52 -33.54 -12.71
N LEU A 165 -0.47 -33.05 -11.46
CA LEU A 165 -1.65 -32.91 -10.60
C LEU A 165 -2.69 -31.97 -11.21
N VAL A 166 -2.26 -30.85 -11.76
CA VAL A 166 -3.12 -29.89 -12.44
C VAL A 166 -3.77 -30.51 -13.67
N ASN A 167 -2.97 -31.13 -14.56
CA ASN A 167 -3.51 -31.78 -15.76
C ASN A 167 -4.48 -32.91 -15.40
N SER A 168 -4.22 -33.65 -14.32
CA SER A 168 -5.15 -34.64 -13.78
C SER A 168 -6.45 -33.99 -13.28
N ALA A 169 -6.37 -32.87 -12.56
CA ALA A 169 -7.54 -32.14 -12.09
C ALA A 169 -8.36 -31.53 -13.25
N VAL A 170 -7.70 -31.07 -14.31
CA VAL A 170 -8.33 -30.62 -15.57
C VAL A 170 -9.07 -31.79 -16.22
N ASN A 171 -8.40 -32.91 -16.44
CA ASN A 171 -8.96 -34.08 -17.12
C ASN A 171 -10.14 -34.71 -16.37
N HIS A 172 -10.14 -34.64 -15.04
CA HIS A 172 -11.24 -35.12 -14.20
C HIS A 172 -12.29 -34.03 -13.88
N ASN A 173 -12.24 -32.85 -14.51
CA ASN A 173 -13.15 -31.73 -14.27
C ASN A 173 -13.25 -31.32 -12.78
N LEU A 174 -12.15 -31.46 -12.03
CA LEU A 174 -12.08 -31.14 -10.59
C LEU A 174 -11.69 -29.68 -10.32
N LEU A 175 -11.12 -28.97 -11.31
CA LEU A 175 -10.76 -27.55 -11.17
C LEU A 175 -11.89 -26.64 -10.65
N PRO A 176 -13.16 -26.79 -11.06
CA PRO A 176 -14.26 -25.97 -10.53
C PRO A 176 -14.36 -26.00 -9.00
N ILE A 177 -13.99 -27.10 -8.35
CA ILE A 177 -14.04 -27.27 -6.89
C ILE A 177 -13.16 -26.23 -6.18
N LEU A 178 -12.10 -25.74 -6.84
CA LEU A 178 -11.23 -24.69 -6.28
C LEU A 178 -12.01 -23.41 -5.93
N ALA A 179 -13.13 -23.13 -6.60
CA ALA A 179 -13.99 -21.98 -6.29
C ALA A 179 -14.48 -21.97 -4.83
N ILE A 180 -14.67 -23.14 -4.23
CA ILE A 180 -15.10 -23.30 -2.82
C ILE A 180 -14.07 -22.67 -1.87
N ILE A 181 -12.79 -22.72 -2.23
CA ILE A 181 -11.68 -22.17 -1.44
C ILE A 181 -11.42 -20.72 -1.84
N ILE A 182 -11.40 -20.45 -3.14
CA ILE A 182 -10.99 -19.16 -3.69
C ILE A 182 -11.98 -18.05 -3.34
N GLU A 183 -13.28 -18.26 -3.54
CA GLU A 183 -14.26 -17.19 -3.37
C GLU A 183 -14.36 -16.69 -1.92
N PRO A 184 -14.43 -17.56 -0.89
CA PRO A 184 -14.35 -17.10 0.49
C PRO A 184 -13.03 -16.37 0.79
N ALA A 185 -11.91 -16.88 0.28
CA ALA A 185 -10.60 -16.27 0.51
C ALA A 185 -10.50 -14.86 -0.12
N LYS A 186 -11.08 -14.65 -1.32
CA LYS A 186 -11.19 -13.33 -1.94
C LYS A 186 -11.94 -12.35 -1.04
N ILE A 187 -13.09 -12.74 -0.49
CA ILE A 187 -13.86 -11.89 0.45
C ILE A 187 -13.06 -11.49 1.70
N PHE A 188 -12.12 -12.33 2.13
CA PHE A 188 -11.18 -12.02 3.21
C PHE A 188 -9.92 -11.25 2.75
N PHE A 189 -9.95 -10.62 1.57
CA PHE A 189 -8.87 -9.82 0.98
C PHE A 189 -7.58 -10.62 0.75
N LEU A 190 -7.71 -11.91 0.43
CA LEU A 190 -6.59 -12.77 0.04
C LEU A 190 -6.41 -12.87 -1.48
N ASN A 191 -7.13 -12.07 -2.26
CA ASN A 191 -7.13 -12.09 -3.72
C ASN A 191 -5.74 -11.83 -4.32
N ASN A 192 -4.98 -10.87 -3.81
CA ASN A 192 -3.61 -10.59 -4.29
C ASN A 192 -2.62 -11.73 -3.99
N ILE A 193 -2.83 -12.43 -2.88
CA ILE A 193 -2.01 -13.59 -2.49
C ILE A 193 -2.30 -14.74 -3.44
N ILE A 194 -3.58 -15.01 -3.70
CA ILE A 194 -4.03 -16.08 -4.58
C ILE A 194 -3.63 -15.81 -6.03
N ASN A 195 -3.92 -14.60 -6.52
CA ASN A 195 -3.69 -14.26 -7.93
C ASN A 195 -2.19 -14.09 -8.20
N HIS A 196 -1.54 -13.09 -7.62
CA HIS A 196 -0.14 -12.80 -7.94
C HIS A 196 0.83 -13.74 -7.25
N GLY A 197 0.53 -14.20 -6.03
CA GLY A 197 1.42 -15.07 -5.26
C GLY A 197 1.34 -16.55 -5.61
N VAL A 198 0.30 -17.02 -6.33
CA VAL A 198 0.14 -18.43 -6.70
C VAL A 198 -0.21 -18.59 -8.18
N PHE A 199 -1.39 -18.13 -8.62
CA PHE A 199 -1.90 -18.46 -9.97
C PHE A 199 -1.13 -17.80 -11.10
N SER A 200 -0.64 -16.58 -10.92
CA SER A 200 0.16 -15.90 -11.94
C SER A 200 1.46 -16.69 -12.21
N ILE A 201 2.06 -17.27 -11.17
CA ILE A 201 3.29 -18.06 -11.31
C ILE A 201 2.99 -19.39 -12.00
N LEU A 202 1.94 -20.09 -11.56
CA LEU A 202 1.50 -21.34 -12.20
C LEU A 202 1.11 -21.12 -13.66
N GLY A 203 0.44 -20.01 -13.97
CA GLY A 203 0.06 -19.65 -15.34
C GLY A 203 1.27 -19.37 -16.24
N ILE A 204 2.30 -18.69 -15.73
CA ILE A 204 3.53 -18.45 -16.49
C ILE A 204 4.25 -19.79 -16.78
N GLN A 205 4.25 -20.71 -15.82
CA GLN A 205 4.81 -22.04 -16.01
C GLN A 205 4.00 -22.87 -17.02
N ASP A 206 2.67 -22.83 -16.95
CA ASP A 206 1.76 -23.55 -17.86
C ASP A 206 1.86 -23.01 -19.30
N ILE A 207 2.08 -21.70 -19.48
CA ILE A 207 2.27 -21.11 -20.82
C ILE A 207 3.51 -21.62 -21.55
N SER A 208 4.54 -22.05 -20.82
CA SER A 208 5.72 -22.62 -21.48
C SER A 208 5.43 -23.91 -22.25
N GLN A 209 4.31 -24.59 -21.93
CA GLN A 209 3.86 -25.82 -22.58
C GLN A 209 2.61 -25.60 -23.45
N LYS A 210 1.81 -24.56 -23.20
CA LYS A 210 0.55 -24.24 -23.90
C LYS A 210 0.51 -22.76 -24.28
N ASN A 211 -0.10 -22.38 -25.39
CA ASN A 211 -0.17 -20.95 -25.79
C ASN A 211 -1.00 -20.06 -24.83
N SER A 212 -1.74 -20.64 -23.90
CA SER A 212 -2.57 -19.92 -22.92
C SER A 212 -2.71 -20.71 -21.63
N SER A 213 -3.05 -20.02 -20.54
CA SER A 213 -3.34 -20.68 -19.26
C SER A 213 -4.64 -20.22 -18.63
N ILE A 214 -5.39 -21.19 -18.12
CA ILE A 214 -6.63 -20.98 -17.35
C ILE A 214 -6.36 -20.28 -16.01
N PHE A 215 -5.17 -20.47 -15.42
CA PHE A 215 -4.84 -19.96 -14.09
C PHE A 215 -4.96 -18.45 -13.97
N PHE A 216 -4.67 -17.73 -15.04
CA PHE A 216 -4.81 -16.28 -15.08
C PHE A 216 -6.25 -15.79 -15.00
N LEU A 217 -7.23 -16.64 -15.34
CA LEU A 217 -8.66 -16.32 -15.40
C LEU A 217 -9.45 -16.80 -14.17
N ILE A 218 -8.93 -17.78 -13.43
CA ILE A 218 -9.65 -18.36 -12.27
C ILE A 218 -10.03 -17.28 -11.25
N GLU A 219 -9.08 -16.40 -10.88
CA GLU A 219 -9.34 -15.33 -9.92
C GLU A 219 -9.87 -14.05 -10.60
N SER A 220 -9.33 -13.72 -11.78
CA SER A 220 -9.57 -12.44 -12.46
C SER A 220 -10.89 -12.37 -13.23
N ASN A 221 -11.62 -13.48 -13.38
CA ASN A 221 -12.92 -13.51 -14.04
C ASN A 221 -13.90 -12.53 -13.36
N PRO A 222 -14.36 -11.46 -14.06
CA PRO A 222 -15.22 -10.46 -13.45
C PRO A 222 -16.69 -10.90 -13.37
N GLY A 223 -17.09 -11.99 -14.02
CA GLY A 223 -18.47 -12.45 -14.11
C GLY A 223 -19.15 -12.67 -12.74
N PRO A 224 -18.60 -13.50 -11.83
CA PRO A 224 -19.22 -13.80 -10.55
C PRO A 224 -19.52 -12.55 -9.71
N GLY A 225 -18.54 -11.64 -9.57
CA GLY A 225 -18.69 -10.38 -8.84
C GLY A 225 -19.72 -9.43 -9.48
N LEU A 226 -19.72 -9.34 -10.82
CA LEU A 226 -20.72 -8.56 -11.56
C LEU A 226 -22.14 -9.07 -11.29
N GLY A 227 -22.33 -10.40 -11.21
CA GLY A 227 -23.61 -11.01 -10.94
C GLY A 227 -24.18 -10.60 -9.58
N VAL A 228 -23.35 -10.60 -8.54
CA VAL A 228 -23.73 -10.15 -7.19
C VAL A 228 -24.12 -8.67 -7.20
N LEU A 229 -23.32 -7.82 -7.83
CA LEU A 229 -23.56 -6.38 -7.86
C LEU A 229 -24.83 -6.02 -8.64
N MET A 230 -25.06 -6.66 -9.79
CA MET A 230 -26.30 -6.49 -10.56
C MET A 230 -27.53 -6.98 -9.81
N ALA A 231 -27.42 -8.09 -9.06
CA ALA A 231 -28.52 -8.56 -8.22
C ALA A 231 -28.85 -7.55 -7.10
N TRP A 232 -27.83 -6.91 -6.51
CA TRP A 232 -28.01 -5.81 -5.56
C TRP A 232 -28.63 -4.56 -6.19
N PHE A 233 -28.31 -4.28 -7.46
CA PHE A 233 -28.86 -3.15 -8.19
C PHE A 233 -30.36 -3.30 -8.42
N TYR A 234 -30.81 -4.47 -8.89
CA TYR A 234 -32.21 -4.70 -9.20
C TYR A 234 -33.07 -5.12 -8.00
N PHE A 235 -32.52 -5.90 -7.06
CA PHE A 235 -33.31 -6.54 -5.99
C PHE A 235 -32.82 -6.20 -4.57
N GLY A 236 -31.70 -5.51 -4.45
CA GLY A 236 -31.19 -5.03 -3.17
C GLY A 236 -32.08 -3.95 -2.56
N LYS A 237 -31.91 -3.71 -1.26
CA LYS A 237 -32.58 -2.61 -0.53
C LYS A 237 -31.55 -1.77 0.22
N GLY A 238 -31.85 -0.50 0.42
CA GLY A 238 -31.01 0.43 1.19
C GLY A 238 -29.87 1.05 0.39
N GLU A 239 -28.88 1.60 1.10
CA GLU A 239 -27.80 2.38 0.49
C GLU A 239 -26.92 1.58 -0.46
N LEU A 240 -26.64 0.31 -0.13
CA LEU A 240 -25.82 -0.57 -0.95
C LEU A 240 -26.46 -0.79 -2.33
N SER A 241 -27.79 -0.94 -2.41
CA SER A 241 -28.46 -1.06 -3.70
C SER A 241 -28.24 0.19 -4.58
N LYS A 242 -28.28 1.40 -4.00
CA LYS A 242 -28.07 2.66 -4.73
C LYS A 242 -26.65 2.81 -5.32
N SER A 243 -25.63 2.31 -4.62
CA SER A 243 -24.24 2.35 -5.09
C SER A 243 -23.85 1.20 -6.02
N SER A 244 -24.59 0.08 -5.99
CA SER A 244 -24.23 -1.16 -6.68
C SER A 244 -24.06 -1.02 -8.20
N GLY A 245 -24.84 -0.16 -8.85
CA GLY A 245 -24.71 0.09 -10.29
C GLY A 245 -23.36 0.72 -10.66
N ALA A 246 -22.94 1.73 -9.89
CA ALA A 246 -21.62 2.34 -10.08
C ALA A 246 -20.49 1.38 -9.71
N ALA A 247 -20.66 0.61 -8.62
CA ALA A 247 -19.72 -0.44 -8.23
C ALA A 247 -19.55 -1.50 -9.33
N SER A 248 -20.62 -1.84 -10.06
CA SER A 248 -20.58 -2.82 -11.16
C SER A 248 -19.75 -2.35 -12.34
N ILE A 249 -19.83 -1.06 -12.68
CA ILE A 249 -19.03 -0.47 -13.75
C ILE A 249 -17.55 -0.49 -13.36
N ILE A 250 -17.23 -0.08 -12.13
CA ILE A 250 -15.84 -0.07 -11.64
C ILE A 250 -15.29 -1.50 -11.52
N HIS A 251 -16.11 -2.45 -11.08
CA HIS A 251 -15.76 -3.88 -11.05
C HIS A 251 -15.40 -4.39 -12.45
N PHE A 252 -16.34 -4.25 -13.40
CA PHE A 252 -16.26 -4.91 -14.68
C PHE A 252 -15.24 -4.25 -15.61
N PHE A 253 -15.29 -2.92 -15.76
CA PHE A 253 -14.38 -2.18 -16.64
C PHE A 253 -13.11 -1.70 -15.93
N GLY A 254 -13.19 -1.37 -14.64
CA GLY A 254 -12.03 -0.95 -13.86
C GLY A 254 -11.21 -2.12 -13.32
N GLY A 255 -11.80 -3.31 -13.18
CA GLY A 255 -11.09 -4.51 -12.71
C GLY A 255 -10.75 -4.49 -11.23
N VAL A 256 -11.45 -3.68 -10.43
CA VAL A 256 -11.27 -3.60 -8.97
C VAL A 256 -12.22 -4.60 -8.31
N HIS A 257 -11.76 -5.84 -8.12
CA HIS A 257 -12.59 -6.94 -7.63
C HIS A 257 -13.01 -6.76 -6.17
N GLU A 258 -12.29 -5.97 -5.38
CA GLU A 258 -12.64 -5.71 -3.97
C GLU A 258 -13.94 -4.91 -3.82
N ILE A 259 -14.44 -4.31 -4.90
CA ILE A 259 -15.60 -3.43 -4.87
C ILE A 259 -16.88 -4.16 -4.49
N TYR A 260 -17.00 -5.46 -4.79
CA TYR A 260 -18.17 -6.24 -4.42
C TYR A 260 -18.09 -6.87 -3.03
N PHE A 261 -16.91 -6.88 -2.38
CA PHE A 261 -16.75 -7.57 -1.08
C PHE A 261 -17.70 -7.04 0.00
N PRO A 262 -17.91 -5.72 0.17
CA PRO A 262 -18.81 -5.21 1.20
C PRO A 262 -20.28 -5.62 0.99
N TYR A 263 -20.70 -5.89 -0.25
CA TYR A 263 -22.04 -6.38 -0.57
C TYR A 263 -22.26 -7.81 -0.07
N VAL A 264 -21.23 -8.63 -0.20
CA VAL A 264 -21.21 -10.02 0.25
C VAL A 264 -21.05 -10.09 1.76
N LEU A 265 -20.17 -9.28 2.35
CA LEU A 265 -20.02 -9.19 3.80
C LEU A 265 -21.32 -8.73 4.49
N ASN A 266 -22.11 -7.87 3.85
CA ASN A 266 -23.40 -7.44 4.37
C ASN A 266 -24.47 -8.55 4.32
N LYS A 267 -24.41 -9.45 3.34
CA LYS A 267 -25.27 -10.65 3.26
C LYS A 267 -24.40 -11.89 2.94
N PRO A 268 -23.75 -12.50 3.96
CA PRO A 268 -22.74 -13.56 3.75
C PRO A 268 -23.23 -14.77 2.96
N LYS A 269 -24.54 -15.05 2.93
CA LYS A 269 -25.13 -16.10 2.08
C LYS A 269 -24.83 -15.90 0.58
N LEU A 270 -24.52 -14.68 0.14
CA LEU A 270 -24.10 -14.38 -1.24
C LEU A 270 -22.73 -14.97 -1.59
N ILE A 271 -21.98 -15.54 -0.63
CA ILE A 271 -20.77 -16.31 -0.97
C ILE A 271 -21.15 -17.53 -1.83
N PHE A 272 -22.31 -18.15 -1.63
CA PHE A 272 -22.73 -19.30 -2.42
C PHE A 272 -22.97 -18.95 -3.90
N SER A 273 -23.46 -17.74 -4.20
CA SER A 273 -23.63 -17.32 -5.60
C SER A 273 -22.30 -17.05 -6.28
N LEU A 274 -21.30 -16.53 -5.56
CA LEU A 274 -19.94 -16.39 -6.06
C LEU A 274 -19.32 -17.76 -6.36
N ILE A 275 -19.40 -18.70 -5.41
CA ILE A 275 -18.84 -20.05 -5.58
C ILE A 275 -19.46 -20.70 -6.82
N LEU A 276 -20.79 -20.73 -6.94
CA LEU A 276 -21.47 -21.38 -8.05
C LEU A 276 -21.23 -20.66 -9.39
N GLY A 277 -21.17 -19.33 -9.39
CA GLY A 277 -20.77 -18.54 -10.56
C GLY A 277 -19.36 -18.88 -11.03
N SER A 278 -18.38 -18.90 -10.11
CA SER A 278 -17.00 -19.24 -10.40
C SER A 278 -16.82 -20.70 -10.82
N MET A 279 -17.52 -21.64 -10.16
CA MET A 279 -17.54 -23.06 -10.57
C MET A 279 -18.02 -23.19 -12.02
N THR A 280 -19.06 -22.47 -12.40
CA THR A 280 -19.60 -22.48 -13.77
C THR A 280 -18.57 -21.93 -14.76
N GLY A 281 -17.95 -20.79 -14.44
CA GLY A 281 -16.89 -20.20 -15.27
C GLY A 281 -15.70 -21.12 -15.47
N ILE A 282 -15.17 -21.67 -14.38
CA ILE A 282 -14.01 -22.58 -14.43
C ILE A 282 -14.37 -23.85 -15.21
N SER A 283 -15.58 -24.39 -15.04
CA SER A 283 -16.04 -25.56 -15.80
C SER A 283 -16.07 -25.27 -17.30
N LEU A 284 -16.63 -24.13 -17.69
CA LEU A 284 -16.70 -23.71 -19.10
C LEU A 284 -15.32 -23.43 -19.70
N LEU A 285 -14.42 -22.80 -18.94
CA LEU A 285 -13.03 -22.61 -19.38
C LEU A 285 -12.30 -23.94 -19.56
N THR A 286 -12.53 -24.90 -18.66
CA THR A 286 -11.94 -26.25 -18.75
C THR A 286 -12.46 -27.00 -19.97
N PHE A 287 -13.78 -26.93 -20.21
CA PHE A 287 -14.45 -27.63 -21.31
C PHE A 287 -14.18 -27.01 -22.69
N LEU A 288 -14.15 -25.67 -22.78
CA LEU A 288 -13.94 -24.93 -24.03
C LEU A 288 -12.45 -24.58 -24.26
N HIS A 289 -11.55 -25.06 -23.41
CA HIS A 289 -10.11 -24.78 -23.45
C HIS A 289 -9.77 -23.27 -23.50
N GLY A 290 -10.42 -22.48 -22.63
CA GLY A 290 -10.15 -21.05 -22.49
C GLY A 290 -8.94 -20.73 -21.60
N GLY A 291 -8.36 -19.54 -21.79
CA GLY A 291 -7.19 -19.08 -21.05
C GLY A 291 -6.70 -17.70 -21.49
N LEU A 292 -5.68 -17.17 -20.81
CA LEU A 292 -5.01 -15.90 -21.17
C LEU A 292 -3.52 -16.09 -21.43
N PHE A 293 -2.89 -15.11 -22.10
CA PHE A 293 -1.44 -15.01 -22.30
C PHE A 293 -0.67 -14.55 -21.06
N SER A 294 -1.33 -13.85 -20.13
CA SER A 294 -0.70 -13.31 -18.93
C SER A 294 -1.79 -12.96 -17.92
N ALA A 295 -1.37 -12.63 -16.70
CA ALA A 295 -2.25 -12.15 -15.65
C ALA A 295 -2.94 -10.84 -16.09
N ALA A 296 -4.27 -10.80 -16.04
CA ALA A 296 -5.02 -9.59 -16.27
C ALA A 296 -4.85 -8.63 -15.08
N SER A 297 -4.14 -7.52 -15.29
CA SER A 297 -3.91 -6.49 -14.27
C SER A 297 -4.13 -5.08 -14.85
N PRO A 298 -5.14 -4.33 -14.37
CA PRO A 298 -6.18 -4.75 -13.43
C PRO A 298 -7.06 -5.85 -14.05
N GLY A 299 -7.75 -6.65 -13.22
CA GLY A 299 -8.59 -7.79 -13.63
C GLY A 299 -9.91 -7.39 -14.33
N SER A 300 -9.88 -6.38 -15.19
CA SER A 300 -11.03 -5.87 -15.92
C SER A 300 -11.34 -6.73 -17.14
N ILE A 301 -12.57 -6.65 -17.63
CA ILE A 301 -12.94 -7.29 -18.89
C ILE A 301 -12.09 -6.78 -20.06
N LEU A 302 -11.66 -5.51 -20.03
CA LEU A 302 -10.82 -4.92 -21.07
C LEU A 302 -9.44 -5.61 -21.09
N SER A 303 -8.85 -5.81 -19.92
CA SER A 303 -7.57 -6.53 -19.78
C SER A 303 -7.73 -8.01 -20.14
N VAL A 304 -8.84 -8.65 -19.74
CA VAL A 304 -9.15 -10.03 -20.12
C VAL A 304 -9.23 -10.15 -21.64
N ILE A 305 -9.97 -9.29 -22.34
CA ILE A 305 -10.08 -9.28 -23.80
C ILE A 305 -8.72 -9.01 -24.46
N ALA A 306 -7.96 -8.06 -23.95
CA ALA A 306 -6.64 -7.72 -24.48
C ALA A 306 -5.63 -8.88 -24.34
N MET A 307 -5.71 -9.64 -23.26
CA MET A 307 -4.83 -10.78 -22.97
C MET A 307 -5.38 -12.12 -23.49
N THR A 308 -6.54 -12.12 -24.13
CA THR A 308 -7.18 -13.34 -24.66
C THR A 308 -6.57 -13.71 -26.02
N PRO A 309 -6.11 -14.96 -26.21
CA PRO A 309 -5.74 -15.48 -27.53
C PRO A 309 -6.92 -15.46 -28.51
N LYS A 310 -6.62 -15.30 -29.80
CA LYS A 310 -7.65 -15.26 -30.87
C LYS A 310 -8.63 -16.44 -30.84
N GLU A 311 -8.15 -17.62 -30.52
CA GLU A 311 -8.92 -18.86 -30.47
C GLU A 311 -9.79 -18.95 -29.20
N CYS A 312 -9.42 -18.25 -28.13
CA CYS A 312 -10.06 -18.33 -26.82
C CYS A 312 -11.15 -17.27 -26.58
N TYR A 313 -11.40 -16.34 -27.52
CA TYR A 313 -12.39 -15.27 -27.34
C TYR A 313 -13.79 -15.80 -27.01
N LEU A 314 -14.24 -16.82 -27.74
CA LEU A 314 -15.54 -17.42 -27.53
C LEU A 314 -15.58 -18.13 -26.16
N ALA A 315 -14.57 -18.93 -25.85
CA ALA A 315 -14.47 -19.67 -24.59
C ALA A 315 -14.48 -18.71 -23.37
N ASN A 316 -13.62 -17.70 -23.38
CA ASN A 316 -13.50 -16.72 -22.30
C ASN A 316 -14.76 -15.86 -22.18
N GLY A 317 -15.35 -15.43 -23.30
CA GLY A 317 -16.58 -14.65 -23.32
C GLY A 317 -17.77 -15.42 -22.74
N ILE A 318 -17.96 -16.68 -23.17
CA ILE A 318 -19.00 -17.58 -22.64
C ILE A 318 -18.78 -17.81 -21.14
N ALA A 319 -17.55 -18.10 -20.72
CA ALA A 319 -17.25 -18.34 -19.31
C ALA A 319 -17.59 -17.12 -18.44
N VAL A 320 -17.17 -15.91 -18.83
CA VAL A 320 -17.49 -14.67 -18.09
C VAL A 320 -18.99 -14.43 -18.04
N PHE A 321 -19.69 -14.58 -19.17
CA PHE A 321 -21.14 -14.36 -19.26
C PHE A 321 -21.95 -15.33 -18.39
N PHE A 322 -21.66 -16.63 -18.46
CA PHE A 322 -22.39 -17.62 -17.66
C PHE A 322 -22.03 -17.56 -16.17
N SER A 323 -20.78 -17.21 -15.83
CA SER A 323 -20.40 -16.92 -14.44
C SER A 323 -21.23 -15.77 -13.86
N PHE A 324 -21.42 -14.71 -14.66
CA PHE A 324 -22.31 -13.60 -14.33
C PHE A 324 -23.75 -14.05 -14.17
N LEU A 325 -24.29 -14.79 -15.16
CA LEU A 325 -25.69 -15.20 -15.17
C LEU A 325 -26.05 -16.06 -13.95
N VAL A 326 -25.23 -17.08 -13.66
CA VAL A 326 -25.44 -17.99 -12.52
C VAL A 326 -25.35 -17.21 -11.20
N SER A 327 -24.31 -16.40 -11.03
CA SER A 327 -24.15 -15.57 -9.83
C SER A 327 -25.31 -14.59 -9.66
N PHE A 328 -25.78 -13.96 -10.75
CA PHE A 328 -26.92 -13.04 -10.74
C PHE A 328 -28.21 -13.72 -10.34
N ILE A 329 -28.56 -14.86 -10.93
CA ILE A 329 -29.80 -15.60 -10.65
C ILE A 329 -29.83 -16.03 -9.17
N ILE A 330 -28.76 -16.66 -8.70
CA ILE A 330 -28.69 -17.16 -7.31
C ILE A 330 -28.72 -15.98 -6.33
N SER A 331 -27.95 -14.91 -6.59
CA SER A 331 -27.97 -13.71 -5.77
C SER A 331 -29.36 -13.06 -5.74
N SER A 332 -30.06 -13.02 -6.88
CA SER A 332 -31.41 -12.47 -6.98
C SER A 332 -32.42 -13.26 -6.14
N ILE A 333 -32.32 -14.60 -6.16
CA ILE A 333 -33.14 -15.48 -5.32
C ILE A 333 -32.82 -15.24 -3.84
N LEU A 334 -31.54 -15.21 -3.44
CA LEU A 334 -31.11 -14.98 -2.06
C LEU A 334 -31.46 -13.58 -1.53
N LEU A 335 -31.53 -12.58 -2.41
CA LEU A 335 -31.94 -11.22 -2.05
C LEU A 335 -33.47 -11.07 -1.92
N LYS A 336 -34.25 -11.74 -2.79
CA LYS A 336 -35.72 -11.75 -2.76
C LYS A 336 -36.28 -12.65 -1.65
N CYS A 337 -35.66 -13.79 -1.42
CA CYS A 337 -36.00 -14.71 -0.34
C CYS A 337 -35.51 -14.14 0.99
N ASN A 338 -36.23 -13.15 1.53
CA ASN A 338 -36.28 -12.97 2.97
C ASN A 338 -37.03 -14.18 3.57
N ILE A 339 -36.35 -15.32 3.67
CA ILE A 339 -36.75 -16.32 4.64
C ILE A 339 -36.58 -15.61 5.99
N ASN A 340 -37.70 -15.38 6.67
CA ASN A 340 -37.75 -14.96 8.07
C ASN A 340 -36.77 -15.83 8.86
N SER A 341 -35.57 -15.32 9.13
CA SER A 341 -34.69 -15.90 10.14
C SER A 341 -35.04 -15.24 11.46
N SER A 342 -36.22 -15.58 11.96
CA SER A 342 -36.54 -15.76 13.37
C SER A 342 -35.71 -16.92 13.95
N PHE A 343 -34.39 -16.88 13.77
CA PHE A 343 -33.41 -17.86 14.24
C PHE A 343 -32.12 -17.11 14.54
N ILE A 344 -32.19 -16.27 15.58
CA ILE A 344 -31.24 -15.97 16.67
C ILE A 344 -31.99 -14.89 17.47
N ASN A 345 -33.11 -15.27 18.08
CA ASN A 345 -33.79 -14.50 19.12
C ASN A 345 -34.25 -15.54 20.14
N ASN A 346 -33.29 -16.04 20.91
CA ASN A 346 -33.55 -16.75 22.16
C ASN A 346 -32.50 -16.28 23.15
N GLU A 347 -32.69 -15.06 23.64
CA GLU A 347 -32.51 -14.76 25.05
C GLU A 347 -33.63 -13.80 25.45
N ASN A 348 -34.54 -14.33 26.26
CA ASN A 348 -35.71 -13.64 26.76
C ASN A 348 -35.29 -12.48 27.67
N VAL A 349 -35.62 -11.25 27.30
CA VAL A 349 -35.90 -10.20 28.28
C VAL A 349 -37.27 -9.62 27.96
N ILE A 350 -38.21 -10.00 28.82
CA ILE A 350 -39.61 -9.56 28.86
C ILE A 350 -39.65 -8.05 29.08
N ILE A 351 -40.25 -7.28 28.16
CA ILE A 351 -40.81 -5.96 28.51
C ILE A 351 -42.17 -5.77 27.82
N ASN A 352 -43.16 -5.53 28.66
CA ASN A 352 -44.57 -5.26 28.35
C ASN A 352 -44.79 -4.11 27.33
N PRO A 353 -45.87 -4.16 26.52
CA PRO A 353 -46.16 -3.18 25.48
C PRO A 353 -46.98 -2.02 26.05
N LYS A 354 -46.37 -1.13 26.84
CA LYS A 354 -46.95 0.19 27.16
C LYS A 354 -45.82 1.20 27.29
N ASN A 355 -45.29 1.63 26.13
CA ASN A 355 -44.61 2.91 25.87
C ASN A 355 -44.11 2.88 24.42
N GLY A 356 -45.07 2.75 23.49
CA GLY A 356 -44.83 2.74 22.06
C GLY A 356 -44.60 4.14 21.52
N LEU A 357 -43.50 4.80 21.89
CA LEU A 357 -43.02 6.02 21.24
C LEU A 357 -41.63 6.40 21.75
N ASN A 358 -40.62 5.55 21.53
CA ASN A 358 -39.21 5.98 21.51
C ASN A 358 -38.18 4.96 20.93
N LEU A 359 -38.60 3.77 20.46
CA LEU A 359 -37.64 2.74 20.00
C LEU A 359 -37.16 2.87 18.53
N LEU A 360 -37.65 3.84 17.75
CA LEU A 360 -37.23 4.03 16.34
C LEU A 360 -35.97 4.90 16.13
N LYS A 361 -35.20 5.20 17.19
CA LYS A 361 -33.99 6.06 17.10
C LYS A 361 -32.65 5.36 17.29
N LEU A 362 -32.61 4.03 17.49
CA LEU A 362 -31.38 3.35 17.95
C LEU A 362 -30.60 2.52 16.90
N ASN A 363 -30.96 2.56 15.61
CA ASN A 363 -30.17 1.91 14.54
C ASN A 363 -29.62 2.90 13.50
N ARG A 364 -28.94 3.96 13.96
CA ARG A 364 -28.04 4.75 13.10
C ARG A 364 -26.60 4.36 13.41
N ASN A 365 -25.83 4.07 12.35
CA ASN A 365 -24.39 3.84 12.39
C ASN A 365 -23.71 4.77 13.41
N ASN A 366 -23.25 4.22 14.53
CA ASN A 366 -22.45 4.96 15.51
C ASN A 366 -21.05 5.20 14.93
N CYS A 367 -20.95 6.20 14.05
CA CYS A 367 -19.69 6.89 13.78
C CYS A 367 -19.64 8.10 14.73
N ASN A 368 -18.71 8.09 15.67
CA ASN A 368 -18.50 9.23 16.57
C ASN A 368 -17.80 10.36 15.80
N PHE A 369 -18.60 11.22 15.16
CA PHE A 369 -18.14 12.50 14.62
C PHE A 369 -17.83 13.54 15.72
N ASN A 370 -18.17 13.23 16.98
CA ASN A 370 -18.14 14.17 18.10
C ASN A 370 -16.73 14.55 18.59
N SER A 371 -15.68 13.81 18.21
CA SER A 371 -14.30 14.04 18.63
C SER A 371 -13.37 14.50 17.49
N ILE A 372 -13.94 14.78 16.31
CA ILE A 372 -13.17 15.03 15.09
C ILE A 372 -13.30 16.51 14.76
N ASN A 373 -12.17 17.21 14.70
CA ASN A 373 -12.14 18.61 14.33
C ASN A 373 -12.10 18.72 12.81
N PHE A 374 -13.21 19.16 12.20
CA PHE A 374 -13.32 19.31 10.75
C PHE A 374 -12.73 20.63 10.23
N ASP A 375 -12.22 21.48 11.11
CA ASP A 375 -11.58 22.73 10.73
C ASP A 375 -10.21 22.45 10.10
N ASN A 376 -9.99 22.99 8.90
CA ASN A 376 -8.75 22.89 8.12
C ASN A 376 -8.37 21.50 7.55
N ILE A 377 -9.34 20.59 7.37
CA ILE A 377 -9.07 19.34 6.64
C ILE A 377 -8.86 19.66 5.15
N GLN A 378 -7.63 19.48 4.64
CA GLN A 378 -7.27 19.67 3.24
C GLN A 378 -6.87 18.36 2.55
N LYS A 379 -6.37 17.37 3.29
CA LYS A 379 -5.93 16.09 2.73
C LYS A 379 -6.59 14.92 3.45
N ILE A 380 -7.51 14.27 2.75
CA ILE A 380 -8.20 13.07 3.21
C ILE A 380 -7.63 11.86 2.47
N VAL A 381 -7.20 10.85 3.21
CA VAL A 381 -6.75 9.58 2.63
C VAL A 381 -7.68 8.47 3.07
N VAL A 382 -8.21 7.73 2.11
CA VAL A 382 -8.88 6.47 2.39
C VAL A 382 -7.84 5.36 2.26
N ALA A 383 -7.52 4.66 3.35
CA ALA A 383 -6.45 3.67 3.37
C ALA A 383 -6.96 2.26 3.61
N CYS A 384 -6.35 1.30 2.91
CA CYS A 384 -6.55 -0.14 3.12
C CYS A 384 -5.21 -0.87 3.05
N ASP A 385 -5.19 -2.18 3.30
CA ASP A 385 -3.93 -2.95 3.41
C ASP A 385 -3.03 -2.85 2.16
N ALA A 386 -3.62 -2.76 0.96
CA ALA A 386 -2.88 -2.71 -0.32
C ALA A 386 -3.16 -1.43 -1.14
N GLY A 387 -4.02 -0.52 -0.67
CA GLY A 387 -4.33 0.75 -1.34
C GLY A 387 -5.24 0.72 -2.58
N MET A 388 -5.51 -0.44 -3.18
CA MET A 388 -6.14 -0.50 -4.53
C MET A 388 -7.65 -0.79 -4.56
N GLY A 389 -8.25 -1.35 -3.49
CA GLY A 389 -9.62 -1.87 -3.48
C GLY A 389 -10.65 -0.99 -2.76
N SER A 390 -10.93 -1.31 -1.50
CA SER A 390 -11.92 -0.61 -0.67
C SER A 390 -11.55 0.86 -0.41
N SER A 391 -10.25 1.16 -0.35
CA SER A 391 -9.71 2.51 -0.27
C SER A 391 -10.00 3.32 -1.53
N ALA A 392 -9.83 2.69 -2.71
CA ALA A 392 -10.09 3.34 -3.98
C ALA A 392 -11.56 3.73 -4.10
N MET A 393 -12.48 2.82 -3.82
CA MET A 393 -13.91 3.11 -3.87
C MET A 393 -14.34 4.22 -2.90
N GLY A 394 -13.88 4.16 -1.65
CA GLY A 394 -14.20 5.18 -0.65
C GLY A 394 -13.68 6.56 -1.06
N SER A 395 -12.46 6.60 -1.60
CA SER A 395 -11.86 7.85 -2.10
C SER A 395 -12.61 8.43 -3.28
N SER A 396 -12.99 7.62 -4.28
CA SER A 396 -13.75 8.07 -5.46
C SER A 396 -15.15 8.57 -5.09
N MET A 397 -15.82 7.90 -4.15
CA MET A 397 -17.15 8.30 -3.70
C MET A 397 -17.11 9.63 -2.94
N LEU A 398 -16.11 9.81 -2.07
CA LEU A 398 -15.90 11.06 -1.35
C LEU A 398 -15.49 12.20 -2.30
N GLN A 399 -14.57 11.96 -3.24
CA GLN A 399 -14.19 12.95 -4.28
C GLN A 399 -15.41 13.44 -5.06
N LYS A 400 -16.29 12.53 -5.50
CA LYS A 400 -17.49 12.90 -6.28
C LYS A 400 -18.45 13.79 -5.46
N LYS A 401 -18.56 13.55 -4.14
CA LYS A 401 -19.40 14.36 -3.25
C LYS A 401 -18.75 15.69 -2.88
N ILE A 402 -17.44 15.75 -2.67
CA ILE A 402 -16.67 17.00 -2.45
C ILE A 402 -16.75 17.92 -3.67
N LYS A 403 -16.60 17.38 -4.89
CA LYS A 403 -16.81 18.12 -6.14
C LYS A 403 -18.22 18.69 -6.25
N LYS A 404 -19.26 17.89 -5.95
CA LYS A 404 -20.66 18.35 -5.92
C LYS A 404 -20.94 19.42 -4.85
N ALA A 405 -20.14 19.47 -3.79
CA ALA A 405 -20.26 20.44 -2.71
C ALA A 405 -19.39 21.69 -2.89
N ASN A 406 -18.67 21.83 -4.02
CA ASN A 406 -17.73 22.93 -4.32
C ASN A 406 -16.58 23.08 -3.31
N LEU A 407 -16.13 21.99 -2.68
CA LEU A 407 -15.02 21.98 -1.70
C LEU A 407 -13.69 21.62 -2.38
N MET A 408 -13.30 22.37 -3.42
CA MET A 408 -12.12 22.03 -4.26
C MET A 408 -10.77 22.19 -3.54
N HIS A 409 -10.74 22.77 -2.34
CA HIS A 409 -9.56 22.88 -1.47
C HIS A 409 -9.26 21.59 -0.70
N VAL A 410 -10.18 20.61 -0.71
CA VAL A 410 -10.01 19.32 -0.04
C VAL A 410 -9.60 18.27 -1.07
N SER A 411 -8.34 17.87 -1.01
CA SER A 411 -7.79 16.74 -1.76
C SER A 411 -8.17 15.42 -1.09
N VAL A 412 -8.57 14.44 -1.92
CA VAL A 412 -8.87 13.09 -1.45
C VAL A 412 -8.06 12.10 -2.27
N SER A 413 -7.36 11.18 -1.62
CA SER A 413 -6.59 10.13 -2.29
C SER A 413 -6.77 8.77 -1.60
N ASN A 414 -6.27 7.71 -2.22
CA ASN A 414 -6.19 6.38 -1.64
C ASN A 414 -4.73 5.90 -1.62
N MET A 415 -4.39 5.06 -0.64
CA MET A 415 -3.07 4.41 -0.57
C MET A 415 -3.07 3.21 0.39
N ALA A 416 -1.98 2.44 0.37
CA ALA A 416 -1.73 1.36 1.32
C ALA A 416 -1.38 1.91 2.72
N ILE A 417 -1.70 1.16 3.77
CA ILE A 417 -1.51 1.60 5.16
C ILE A 417 -0.04 1.84 5.51
N ASP A 418 0.86 1.05 4.94
CA ASP A 418 2.31 1.17 5.11
C ASP A 418 2.93 2.35 4.37
N LEU A 419 2.19 2.94 3.42
CA LEU A 419 2.56 4.16 2.70
C LEU A 419 1.94 5.42 3.32
N LEU A 420 1.18 5.29 4.41
CA LEU A 420 0.60 6.43 5.11
C LEU A 420 1.71 7.33 5.66
N SER A 421 1.70 8.57 5.22
CA SER A 421 2.60 9.64 5.63
C SER A 421 1.95 10.54 6.71
N LYS A 422 2.74 11.38 7.36
CA LYS A 422 2.29 12.19 8.53
C LYS A 422 1.56 13.48 8.17
N ASP A 423 1.52 13.82 6.89
CA ASP A 423 0.91 15.01 6.26
C ASP A 423 -0.57 14.79 5.89
N ILE A 424 -1.20 13.75 6.43
CA ILE A 424 -2.60 13.42 6.17
C ILE A 424 -3.45 13.96 7.31
N ASP A 425 -4.43 14.80 7.00
CA ASP A 425 -5.32 15.40 8.02
C ASP A 425 -6.34 14.38 8.53
N LEU A 426 -6.89 13.58 7.61
CA LEU A 426 -7.94 12.60 7.90
C LEU A 426 -7.70 11.28 7.18
N VAL A 427 -7.50 10.22 7.96
CA VAL A 427 -7.38 8.84 7.47
C VAL A 427 -8.70 8.10 7.71
N ILE A 428 -9.28 7.57 6.64
CA ILE A 428 -10.48 6.74 6.67
C ILE A 428 -10.08 5.29 6.41
N THR A 429 -10.29 4.40 7.38
CA THR A 429 -9.88 2.98 7.32
C THR A 429 -11.01 2.05 7.77
N HIS A 430 -10.90 0.76 7.46
CA HIS A 430 -11.78 -0.25 8.06
C HIS A 430 -11.49 -0.32 9.57
N GLN A 431 -12.52 -0.55 10.40
CA GLN A 431 -12.36 -0.65 11.86
C GLN A 431 -11.24 -1.62 12.29
N ASP A 432 -11.08 -2.75 11.58
CA ASP A 432 -10.08 -3.77 11.88
C ASP A 432 -8.64 -3.32 11.53
N LEU A 433 -8.52 -2.28 10.71
CA LEU A 433 -7.24 -1.75 10.20
C LEU A 433 -6.87 -0.41 10.84
N THR A 434 -7.80 0.26 11.52
CA THR A 434 -7.57 1.60 12.11
C THR A 434 -6.43 1.61 13.13
N ASN A 435 -6.34 0.60 14.00
CA ASN A 435 -5.24 0.52 14.98
C ASN A 435 -3.88 0.43 14.30
N ARG A 436 -3.80 -0.26 13.17
CA ARG A 436 -2.58 -0.35 12.38
C ARG A 436 -2.29 0.95 11.65
N ALA A 437 -3.29 1.60 11.06
CA ALA A 437 -3.14 2.90 10.42
C ALA A 437 -2.67 4.00 11.38
N LYS A 438 -3.09 3.95 12.65
CA LYS A 438 -2.58 4.85 13.71
C LYS A 438 -1.09 4.69 13.99
N ILE A 439 -0.49 3.53 13.72
CA ILE A 439 0.96 3.33 13.89
C ILE A 439 1.72 4.11 12.81
N TYR A 440 1.22 4.12 11.57
CA TYR A 440 1.85 4.78 10.43
C TYR A 440 1.54 6.28 10.36
N ALA A 441 0.29 6.67 10.66
CA ALA A 441 -0.15 8.06 10.74
C ALA A 441 -0.76 8.39 12.11
N PRO A 442 0.04 8.49 13.19
CA PRO A 442 -0.49 8.74 14.54
C PRO A 442 -1.11 10.13 14.70
N ASN A 443 -0.70 11.10 13.88
CA ASN A 443 -1.10 12.50 13.98
C ASN A 443 -2.34 12.84 13.13
N SER A 444 -2.73 11.96 12.19
CA SER A 444 -3.93 12.15 11.39
C SER A 444 -5.16 11.86 12.23
N GLN A 445 -6.27 12.54 11.98
CA GLN A 445 -7.56 12.11 12.52
C GLN A 445 -7.95 10.77 11.88
N HIS A 446 -8.46 9.82 12.66
CA HIS A 446 -8.85 8.51 12.14
C HIS A 446 -10.36 8.33 12.22
N ILE A 447 -10.97 7.99 11.08
CA ILE A 447 -12.34 7.51 11.03
C ILE A 447 -12.34 6.04 10.66
N SER A 448 -12.94 5.25 11.54
CA SER A 448 -13.20 3.83 11.30
C SER A 448 -14.55 3.64 10.63
N LEU A 449 -14.56 2.89 9.52
CA LEU A 449 -15.77 2.43 8.85
C LEU A 449 -15.93 0.93 9.01
N LYS A 450 -17.18 0.48 9.15
CA LYS A 450 -17.55 -0.93 8.94
C LYS A 450 -17.76 -1.25 7.47
N ASN A 451 -18.17 -0.26 6.67
CA ASN A 451 -18.46 -0.43 5.26
C ASN A 451 -18.11 0.86 4.50
N PHE A 452 -17.24 0.75 3.49
CA PHE A 452 -16.80 1.89 2.67
C PHE A 452 -17.85 2.37 1.66
N ILE A 453 -19.01 1.72 1.59
CA ILE A 453 -20.06 2.01 0.60
C ILE A 453 -21.24 2.80 1.20
N SER A 454 -21.27 3.04 2.51
CA SER A 454 -22.39 3.77 3.13
C SER A 454 -22.43 5.22 2.66
N HIS A 455 -23.48 5.61 1.94
CA HIS A 455 -23.65 6.96 1.41
C HIS A 455 -23.88 7.99 2.52
N ASP A 456 -24.66 7.62 3.54
CA ASP A 456 -25.00 8.42 4.70
C ASP A 456 -23.75 8.91 5.43
N PHE A 457 -22.71 8.06 5.52
CA PHE A 457 -21.44 8.45 6.12
C PHE A 457 -20.79 9.60 5.35
N TYR A 458 -20.60 9.44 4.04
CA TYR A 458 -19.92 10.46 3.23
C TYR A 458 -20.77 11.73 3.07
N ASP A 459 -22.09 11.61 3.04
CA ASP A 459 -22.99 12.78 3.03
C ASP A 459 -22.89 13.57 4.35
N ASN A 460 -22.79 12.89 5.48
CA ASN A 460 -22.58 13.54 6.77
C ASN A 460 -21.17 14.12 6.88
N LEU A 461 -20.15 13.41 6.41
CA LEU A 461 -18.76 13.90 6.38
C LEU A 461 -18.66 15.18 5.54
N VAL A 462 -19.24 15.21 4.34
CA VAL A 462 -19.23 16.41 3.48
C VAL A 462 -20.05 17.55 4.09
N LYS A 463 -21.16 17.27 4.77
CA LYS A 463 -21.90 18.29 5.53
C LYS A 463 -21.07 18.88 6.68
N CYS A 464 -20.31 18.04 7.39
CA CYS A 464 -19.39 18.47 8.45
C CYS A 464 -18.26 19.33 7.88
N LEU A 465 -17.64 18.90 6.78
CA LEU A 465 -16.61 19.66 6.06
C LEU A 465 -17.14 21.01 5.52
N LYS A 466 -18.42 21.09 5.13
CA LYS A 466 -19.01 22.36 4.66
C LYS A 466 -19.31 23.34 5.79
N LYS A 467 -19.61 22.84 7.00
CA LYS A 467 -20.05 23.66 8.12
C LYS A 467 -18.90 24.17 9.00
N ASN A 468 -17.68 23.68 8.85
CA ASN A 468 -16.50 24.03 9.69
C ASN A 468 -16.87 24.18 11.18
N LYS A 469 -17.56 23.16 11.73
CA LYS A 469 -17.94 23.09 13.16
C LYS A 469 -18.36 21.68 13.56
N ILE A 470 -18.06 21.33 14.83
CA ILE A 470 -18.53 20.10 15.51
C ILE A 470 -20.05 20.02 15.40
N CYS A 471 -20.57 18.88 14.90
CA CYS A 471 -22.00 18.60 14.91
C CYS A 471 -22.44 18.26 16.35
N LYS A 472 -22.84 19.27 17.14
CA LYS A 472 -23.64 19.00 18.34
C LYS A 472 -25.04 18.57 17.88
N LYS A 473 -25.48 17.38 18.32
CA LYS A 473 -26.93 17.14 18.40
C LYS A 473 -27.47 18.07 19.48
N ASP A 474 -28.45 18.88 19.13
CA ASP A 474 -29.31 19.55 20.09
C ASP A 474 -29.87 18.50 21.05
N HIS A 475 -29.51 18.59 22.33
CA HIS A 475 -30.42 18.46 23.46
C HIS A 475 -29.71 18.90 24.75
N LYS A 476 -30.31 19.89 25.41
CA LYS A 476 -30.09 20.23 26.82
C LYS A 476 -30.21 18.98 27.69
N ILE A 477 -29.29 18.78 28.63
CA ILE A 477 -29.55 18.33 30.01
C ILE A 477 -28.35 18.78 30.85
N ASN A 478 -28.67 19.43 31.98
CA ASN A 478 -27.76 19.81 33.06
C ASN A 478 -27.11 18.58 33.72
N LEU A 479 -25.99 18.80 34.40
CA LEU A 479 -25.46 18.19 35.64
C LEU A 479 -23.91 18.32 35.58
N ILE A 480 -23.34 19.36 36.20
CA ILE A 480 -22.72 19.40 37.54
C ILE A 480 -21.42 18.59 37.62
N ASP A 481 -20.35 19.33 37.93
CA ASP A 481 -19.04 19.00 38.53
C ASP A 481 -18.25 17.78 38.01
N ASP A 482 -16.99 18.00 37.58
CA ASP A 482 -15.93 18.13 38.58
C ASP A 482 -14.59 18.59 37.97
N GLN A 483 -13.86 19.36 38.78
CA GLN A 483 -12.54 19.87 38.48
C GLN A 483 -11.48 18.76 38.59
N LYS A 484 -10.56 18.68 37.62
CA LYS A 484 -9.09 18.55 37.80
C LYS A 484 -8.42 18.01 36.52
N GLU A 485 -7.60 18.85 35.90
CA GLU A 485 -6.17 18.62 35.62
C GLU A 485 -5.70 19.49 34.44
N LYS A 486 -5.21 20.69 34.79
CA LYS A 486 -4.20 21.40 34.01
C LYS A 486 -2.83 20.80 34.38
N LYS A 487 -2.09 20.28 33.40
CA LYS A 487 -0.61 20.20 33.49
C LYS A 487 0.00 20.63 32.15
N LEU A 488 0.83 21.67 32.24
CA LEU A 488 1.44 22.43 31.15
C LEU A 488 2.38 21.57 30.28
N THR A 489 2.18 21.56 28.96
CA THR A 489 3.24 21.38 27.96
C THR A 489 3.85 22.76 27.62
N LYS A 490 5.09 23.02 28.06
CA LYS A 490 5.86 24.20 27.62
C LYS A 490 6.27 24.02 26.14
N ARG A 491 5.84 24.92 25.27
CA ARG A 491 6.36 25.05 23.89
C ARG A 491 7.74 25.73 23.92
N PHE A 492 8.64 25.35 23.02
CA PHE A 492 9.93 26.02 22.83
C PHE A 492 9.71 27.36 22.10
N GLU A 493 10.32 28.43 22.58
CA GLU A 493 10.22 29.78 22.00
C GLU A 493 11.56 30.19 21.37
N PHE A 494 11.49 30.80 20.18
CA PHE A 494 12.66 31.38 19.52
C PHE A 494 13.16 32.61 20.30
N ARG A 495 14.46 32.65 20.56
CA ARG A 495 15.13 33.83 21.16
C ARG A 495 15.91 34.59 20.11
N LYS A 496 16.16 35.88 20.35
CA LYS A 496 17.00 36.72 19.47
C LYS A 496 18.37 36.11 19.22
N GLU A 497 18.93 35.46 20.24
CA GLU A 497 20.23 34.76 20.19
C GLU A 497 20.24 33.56 19.23
N ASN A 498 19.07 33.02 18.86
CA ASN A 498 18.96 31.86 17.98
C ASN A 498 18.89 32.23 16.49
N ILE A 499 18.88 33.53 16.14
CA ILE A 499 18.61 34.00 14.77
C ILE A 499 19.85 34.71 14.21
N PHE A 500 20.35 34.20 13.08
CA PHE A 500 21.49 34.73 12.36
C PHE A 500 21.09 35.10 10.93
N LEU A 501 21.12 36.39 10.62
CA LEU A 501 20.78 36.92 9.30
C LEU A 501 22.03 37.19 8.47
N ASN A 502 21.87 37.26 7.15
CA ASN A 502 22.94 37.62 6.22
C ASN A 502 24.24 36.79 6.36
N GLN A 503 24.11 35.48 6.52
CA GLN A 503 25.25 34.55 6.61
C GLN A 503 25.75 34.12 5.23
N HIS A 504 26.98 33.61 5.18
CA HIS A 504 27.63 33.12 3.97
C HIS A 504 28.24 31.74 4.22
N ALA A 505 28.05 30.81 3.28
CA ALA A 505 28.71 29.51 3.23
C ALA A 505 28.91 29.12 1.77
N ASN A 506 30.10 28.60 1.43
CA ASN A 506 30.45 28.17 0.08
C ASN A 506 29.82 26.83 -0.28
N ASN A 507 29.52 26.00 0.73
CA ASN A 507 28.96 24.67 0.58
C ASN A 507 28.11 24.29 1.80
N LYS A 508 27.35 23.20 1.69
CA LYS A 508 26.49 22.72 2.78
C LYS A 508 27.25 22.32 4.04
N GLU A 509 28.50 21.85 3.93
CA GLU A 509 29.31 21.51 5.10
C GLU A 509 29.64 22.76 5.93
N GLU A 510 30.06 23.86 5.31
CA GLU A 510 30.29 25.14 5.98
C GLU A 510 29.02 25.66 6.67
N ALA A 511 27.86 25.56 6.01
CA ALA A 511 26.58 25.95 6.59
C ALA A 511 26.21 25.09 7.81
N ILE A 512 26.38 23.77 7.73
CA ILE A 512 26.11 22.84 8.83
C ILE A 512 27.07 23.08 10.00
N ARG A 513 28.37 23.30 9.74
CA ARG A 513 29.36 23.59 10.79
C ARG A 513 29.06 24.92 11.49
N PHE A 514 28.68 25.96 10.75
CA PHE A 514 28.28 27.25 11.34
C PHE A 514 27.12 27.06 12.33
N ILE A 515 26.08 26.33 11.91
CA ILE A 515 24.90 26.06 12.72
C ILE A 515 25.23 25.18 13.92
N GLY A 516 25.97 24.09 13.71
CA GLY A 516 26.40 23.17 14.75
C GLY A 516 27.23 23.86 15.83
N ASN A 517 28.18 24.72 15.44
CA ASN A 517 29.00 25.48 16.38
C ASN A 517 28.17 26.47 17.22
N ASN A 518 27.12 27.06 16.64
CA ASN A 518 26.19 27.89 17.41
C ASN A 518 25.33 27.08 18.38
N LEU A 519 24.92 25.85 18.00
CA LEU A 519 24.25 24.92 18.92
C LEU A 519 25.15 24.56 20.11
N VAL A 520 26.45 24.36 19.88
CA VAL A 520 27.44 24.08 20.93
C VAL A 520 27.67 25.32 21.82
N LYS A 521 27.91 26.49 21.20
CA LYS A 521 28.18 27.74 21.92
C LYS A 521 27.04 28.15 22.85
N GLN A 522 25.79 27.84 22.48
CA GLN A 522 24.60 28.13 23.28
C GLN A 522 24.24 27.00 24.27
N GLY A 523 25.06 25.95 24.35
CA GLY A 523 24.91 24.87 25.33
C GLY A 523 23.75 23.92 25.06
N TYR A 524 23.28 23.83 23.81
CA TYR A 524 22.24 22.87 23.42
C TYR A 524 22.81 21.46 23.22
N VAL A 525 24.04 21.37 22.72
CA VAL A 525 24.69 20.10 22.36
C VAL A 525 26.18 20.10 22.74
N LYS A 526 26.78 18.91 22.82
CA LYS A 526 28.24 18.74 22.93
C LYS A 526 28.93 18.92 21.58
N SER A 527 30.25 19.15 21.58
CA SER A 527 31.05 19.43 20.37
C SER A 527 30.96 18.34 19.30
N ASN A 528 30.90 17.07 19.70
CA ASN A 528 30.79 15.92 18.79
C ASN A 528 29.45 15.85 18.03
N TYR A 529 28.43 16.60 18.46
CA TYR A 529 27.14 16.63 17.76
C TYR A 529 27.25 17.26 16.37
N VAL A 530 28.20 18.18 16.16
CA VAL A 530 28.43 18.82 14.84
C VAL A 530 28.83 17.78 13.80
N ASP A 531 29.71 16.85 14.16
CA ASP A 531 30.13 15.77 13.26
C ASP A 531 28.95 14.83 12.95
N SER A 532 28.08 14.56 13.94
CA SER A 532 26.86 13.78 13.71
C SER A 532 25.87 14.45 12.75
N MET A 533 25.80 15.79 12.72
CA MET A 533 24.96 16.52 11.76
C MET A 533 25.50 16.35 10.33
N LEU A 534 26.84 16.34 10.17
CA LEU A 534 27.49 16.10 8.88
C LEU A 534 27.35 14.64 8.44
N GLU A 535 27.46 13.68 9.35
CA GLU A 535 27.20 12.27 9.06
C GLU A 535 25.75 12.05 8.62
N ARG A 536 24.78 12.69 9.30
CA ARG A 536 23.36 12.62 8.92
C ARG A 536 23.13 13.16 7.51
N GLU A 537 23.76 14.27 7.15
CA GLU A 537 23.68 14.87 5.81
C GLU A 537 24.27 13.95 4.73
N LYS A 538 25.34 13.20 5.04
CA LYS A 538 25.96 12.25 4.09
C LYS A 538 25.06 11.06 3.75
N ILE A 539 24.18 10.63 4.66
CA ILE A 539 23.24 9.52 4.42
C ILE A 539 22.18 9.92 3.39
N THR A 540 21.59 11.11 3.59
CA THR A 540 20.57 11.69 2.70
C THR A 540 20.50 13.17 3.00
N SER A 541 20.40 14.00 1.96
CA SER A 541 20.29 15.45 2.10
C SER A 541 19.19 15.85 3.09
N THR A 542 19.49 16.83 3.93
CA THR A 542 18.52 17.47 4.85
C THR A 542 17.77 18.63 4.20
N TRP A 543 17.86 18.76 2.86
CA TRP A 543 17.01 19.62 2.06
C TRP A 543 15.54 19.17 2.12
N LEU A 544 14.63 20.09 2.38
CA LEU A 544 13.21 19.81 2.58
C LEU A 544 12.31 20.27 1.43
N GLY A 545 12.88 20.87 0.38
CA GLY A 545 12.10 21.56 -0.65
C GLY A 545 11.95 23.06 -0.38
N GLU A 546 11.49 23.79 -1.40
CA GLU A 546 11.10 25.21 -1.29
C GLU A 546 12.18 26.11 -0.66
N SER A 547 13.45 25.83 -0.97
CA SER A 547 14.64 26.56 -0.49
C SER A 547 14.92 26.53 1.02
N ILE A 548 14.49 25.46 1.71
CA ILE A 548 14.74 25.24 3.13
C ILE A 548 15.59 23.97 3.35
N ALA A 549 16.55 24.04 4.26
CA ALA A 549 17.27 22.88 4.79
C ALA A 549 17.19 22.81 6.32
N LEU A 550 17.16 21.58 6.85
CA LEU A 550 16.95 21.32 8.28
C LEU A 550 17.98 20.31 8.83
N PRO A 551 19.25 20.72 8.95
CA PRO A 551 20.29 19.85 9.45
C PRO A 551 20.06 19.50 10.93
N HIS A 552 20.20 18.21 11.24
CA HIS A 552 20.07 17.63 12.57
C HIS A 552 21.02 16.44 12.70
N GLY A 553 21.35 16.04 13.93
CA GLY A 553 22.26 14.91 14.18
C GLY A 553 21.63 13.56 13.86
N THR A 554 22.45 12.51 13.83
CA THR A 554 22.00 11.12 13.72
C THR A 554 21.21 10.68 14.97
N ILE A 555 20.53 9.53 14.89
CA ILE A 555 19.74 9.00 16.01
C ILE A 555 20.67 8.57 17.16
N GLU A 556 21.86 8.12 16.84
CA GLU A 556 22.90 7.65 17.76
C GLU A 556 23.45 8.80 18.62
N ALA A 557 23.51 10.02 18.07
CA ALA A 557 24.02 11.22 18.76
C ALA A 557 23.00 11.88 19.70
N LYS A 558 21.83 11.27 19.95
CA LYS A 558 20.80 11.79 20.88
C LYS A 558 21.34 12.06 22.28
N ASN A 559 22.32 11.28 22.74
CA ASN A 559 22.92 11.42 24.08
C ASN A 559 23.85 12.65 24.20
N ASP A 560 24.16 13.30 23.07
CA ASP A 560 24.99 14.50 23.01
C ASP A 560 24.16 15.79 23.00
N ILE A 561 22.84 15.66 23.03
CA ILE A 561 21.89 16.78 23.18
C ILE A 561 21.69 17.06 24.67
N LEU A 562 22.25 18.18 25.14
CA LEU A 562 22.13 18.65 26.52
C LEU A 562 20.72 19.20 26.78
N LYS A 563 20.21 20.03 25.87
CA LYS A 563 18.90 20.70 25.92
C LYS A 563 18.31 20.88 24.51
N THR A 564 16.99 20.89 24.39
CA THR A 564 16.31 21.21 23.13
C THR A 564 16.63 22.66 22.72
N GLY A 565 17.02 22.85 21.46
CA GLY A 565 17.51 24.11 20.90
C GLY A 565 17.36 24.17 19.38
N VAL A 566 17.20 25.39 18.87
CA VAL A 566 17.07 25.68 17.43
C VAL A 566 17.97 26.85 17.10
N ILE A 567 18.64 26.77 15.95
CA ILE A 567 19.38 27.89 15.35
C ILE A 567 18.79 28.15 13.96
N PHE A 568 18.36 29.38 13.71
CA PHE A 568 17.87 29.85 12.41
C PHE A 568 18.98 30.63 11.70
N CYS A 569 19.30 30.26 10.46
CA CYS A 569 20.27 30.96 9.63
C CYS A 569 19.69 31.31 8.26
N GLN A 570 19.88 32.56 7.84
CA GLN A 570 19.54 33.05 6.50
C GLN A 570 20.82 33.21 5.68
N PHE A 571 20.86 32.62 4.49
CA PHE A 571 21.94 32.68 3.52
C PHE A 571 21.46 33.35 2.21
N PRO A 572 21.55 34.68 2.06
CA PRO A 572 20.94 35.38 0.92
C PRO A 572 21.50 34.99 -0.46
N LYS A 573 22.74 34.50 -0.52
CA LYS A 573 23.34 33.97 -1.76
C LYS A 573 22.90 32.53 -2.09
N GLY A 574 22.19 31.88 -1.18
CA GLY A 574 21.81 30.48 -1.29
C GLY A 574 22.99 29.54 -1.06
N VAL A 575 22.70 28.32 -0.59
CA VAL A 575 23.67 27.24 -0.44
C VAL A 575 23.08 25.99 -1.10
N LEU A 576 23.83 25.34 -1.99
CA LEU A 576 23.40 24.10 -2.61
C LEU A 576 23.36 22.96 -1.56
N PHE A 577 22.18 22.40 -1.31
CA PHE A 577 21.97 21.36 -0.28
C PHE A 577 21.52 20.01 -0.87
N GLY A 578 20.67 20.01 -1.90
CA GLY A 578 20.23 18.79 -2.58
C GLY A 578 21.21 18.28 -3.63
N GLU A 579 20.77 17.30 -4.42
CA GLU A 579 21.59 16.64 -5.45
C GLU A 579 21.42 17.32 -6.82
N ASN A 580 20.30 18.00 -7.05
CA ASN A 580 20.08 18.77 -8.27
C ASN A 580 20.68 20.16 -8.14
N ILE A 581 21.10 20.74 -9.27
CA ILE A 581 21.67 22.10 -9.35
C ILE A 581 20.71 23.17 -8.79
N ASP A 582 19.40 22.91 -8.82
CA ASP A 582 18.36 23.83 -8.38
C ASP A 582 17.98 23.69 -6.88
N ASP A 583 18.56 22.73 -6.15
CA ASP A 583 18.22 22.46 -4.74
C ASP A 583 18.96 23.42 -3.77
N ILE A 584 18.75 24.72 -3.97
CA ILE A 584 19.39 25.81 -3.24
C ILE A 584 18.57 26.19 -2.01
N ALA A 585 19.20 26.14 -0.83
CA ALA A 585 18.62 26.58 0.43
C ALA A 585 19.01 28.03 0.75
N TYR A 586 18.02 28.91 0.95
CA TYR A 586 18.21 30.28 1.47
C TYR A 586 18.02 30.35 2.99
N LEU A 587 17.30 29.37 3.55
CA LEU A 587 17.04 29.24 4.98
C LEU A 587 17.56 27.89 5.45
N VAL A 588 18.41 27.88 6.48
CA VAL A 588 18.94 26.65 7.06
C VAL A 588 18.73 26.70 8.56
N ILE A 589 18.03 25.69 9.10
CA ILE A 589 17.60 25.68 10.49
C ILE A 589 18.18 24.46 11.20
N GLY A 590 19.09 24.68 12.13
CA GLY A 590 19.67 23.62 12.95
C GLY A 590 18.77 23.22 14.09
N VAL A 591 18.56 21.92 14.25
CA VAL A 591 17.73 21.38 15.33
C VAL A 591 18.51 20.41 16.21
N ALA A 592 18.43 20.65 17.52
CA ALA A 592 18.81 19.70 18.56
C ALA A 592 17.62 19.50 19.49
N ALA A 593 17.13 18.27 19.65
CA ALA A 593 15.94 18.03 20.46
C ALA A 593 16.06 16.79 21.33
N LYS A 594 15.73 16.95 22.61
CA LYS A 594 15.82 15.90 23.64
C LYS A 594 14.48 15.15 23.74
N ASN A 595 14.48 13.86 24.10
CA ASN A 595 13.29 13.08 24.49
C ASN A 595 12.07 13.16 23.54
N ASN A 596 12.20 12.72 22.29
CA ASN A 596 11.12 12.70 21.28
C ASN A 596 10.52 14.08 20.92
N GLU A 597 11.02 15.19 21.49
CA GLU A 597 10.60 16.56 21.15
C GLU A 597 11.05 17.01 19.75
N HIS A 598 11.94 16.24 19.10
CA HIS A 598 12.45 16.50 17.76
C HIS A 598 11.31 16.66 16.76
N ILE A 599 10.30 15.79 16.81
CA ILE A 599 9.22 15.78 15.84
C ILE A 599 8.30 16.99 16.04
N THR A 600 8.02 17.35 17.29
CA THR A 600 7.20 18.53 17.62
C THR A 600 7.90 19.84 17.26
N LEU A 601 9.20 19.97 17.52
CA LEU A 601 9.99 21.16 17.21
C LEU A 601 10.15 21.34 15.70
N VAL A 602 10.52 20.28 14.99
CA VAL A 602 10.62 20.27 13.53
C VAL A 602 9.27 20.58 12.90
N SER A 603 8.18 19.99 13.39
CA SER A 603 6.83 20.28 12.90
C SER A 603 6.41 21.73 13.13
N SER A 604 6.71 22.31 14.30
CA SER A 604 6.42 23.73 14.55
C SER A 604 7.19 24.65 13.60
N ILE A 605 8.43 24.31 13.27
CA ILE A 605 9.28 25.08 12.35
C ILE A 605 8.81 24.92 10.91
N THR A 606 8.53 23.69 10.44
CA THR A 606 8.03 23.47 9.07
C THR A 606 6.66 24.09 8.87
N ASN A 607 5.74 23.98 9.84
CA ASN A 607 4.41 24.61 9.75
C ASN A 607 4.48 26.15 9.67
N ALA A 608 5.45 26.78 10.34
CA ALA A 608 5.68 28.22 10.24
C ALA A 608 6.22 28.63 8.87
N LEU A 609 6.82 27.69 8.13
CA LEU A 609 7.50 27.90 6.86
C LEU A 609 6.74 27.32 5.65
N ASP A 610 5.51 26.80 5.81
CA ASP A 610 4.74 26.21 4.71
C ASP A 610 4.18 27.24 3.68
N ASP A 611 4.16 28.54 4.03
CA ASP A 611 3.73 29.59 3.10
C ASP A 611 4.93 30.13 2.32
N ARG A 612 4.94 29.90 1.00
CA ARG A 612 5.95 30.45 0.06
C ARG A 612 6.18 31.96 0.23
N LYS A 613 5.15 32.74 0.62
CA LYS A 613 5.31 34.17 0.88
C LYS A 613 6.12 34.44 2.15
N ILE A 614 5.96 33.63 3.19
CA ILE A 614 6.72 33.71 4.44
C ILE A 614 8.17 33.31 4.18
N ILE A 615 8.41 32.21 3.45
CA ILE A 615 9.77 31.79 3.07
C ILE A 615 10.50 32.93 2.34
N LYS A 616 9.87 33.50 1.31
CA LYS A 616 10.45 34.61 0.53
C LYS A 616 10.74 35.85 1.40
N LYS A 617 9.87 36.13 2.37
CA LYS A 617 10.05 37.24 3.30
C LYS A 617 11.19 36.97 4.28
N LEU A 618 11.27 35.77 4.83
CA LEU A 618 12.34 35.33 5.72
C LEU A 618 13.69 35.21 5.01
N SER A 619 13.72 34.90 3.72
CA SER A 619 14.97 34.85 2.94
C SER A 619 15.51 36.23 2.57
N GLN A 620 14.70 37.29 2.69
CA GLN A 620 15.05 38.67 2.28
C GLN A 620 15.09 39.67 3.44
N THR A 621 14.47 39.36 4.57
CA THR A 621 14.41 40.29 5.71
C THR A 621 15.78 40.56 6.32
N SER A 622 15.99 41.80 6.76
CA SER A 622 17.14 42.24 7.56
C SER A 622 16.80 42.41 9.05
N SER A 623 15.56 42.07 9.47
CA SER A 623 15.07 42.31 10.82
C SER A 623 14.89 41.03 11.63
N VAL A 624 15.70 40.85 12.69
CA VAL A 624 15.55 39.74 13.65
C VAL A 624 14.17 39.76 14.32
N GLN A 625 13.60 40.94 14.57
CA GLN A 625 12.28 41.10 15.18
C GLN A 625 11.16 40.59 14.25
N GLU A 626 11.35 40.75 12.94
CA GLU A 626 10.42 40.23 11.93
C GLU A 626 10.51 38.71 11.81
N VAL A 627 11.71 38.13 11.91
CA VAL A 627 11.86 36.68 12.00
C VAL A 627 11.17 36.13 13.25
N LEU A 628 11.36 36.78 14.41
CA LEU A 628 10.66 36.38 15.63
C LEU A 628 9.15 36.48 15.49
N SER A 629 8.60 37.57 14.94
CA SER A 629 7.15 37.70 14.81
C SER A 629 6.57 36.64 13.86
N LEU A 630 7.25 36.34 12.76
CA LEU A 630 6.82 35.33 11.78
C LEU A 630 6.93 33.90 12.32
N LEU A 631 7.92 33.61 13.17
CA LEU A 631 8.11 32.28 13.78
C LEU A 631 7.33 32.10 15.09
N SER A 632 6.91 33.18 15.76
CA SER A 632 6.17 33.14 17.05
C SER A 632 4.66 33.26 16.90
N ALA A 633 4.17 33.81 15.78
CA ALA A 633 2.75 33.99 15.52
C ALA A 633 2.11 32.70 14.96
N LYS A 634 2.03 31.62 15.75
CA LYS A 634 1.05 30.51 15.63
C LYS A 634 1.19 29.45 16.71
#